data_AF-A0A1V4ANY8-F1
#
_entry.id   AF-A0A1V4ANY8-F1
#
_cell.length_a   1.000
_cell.length_b   1.000
_cell.length_c   1.000
_cell.angle_alpha   90.00
_cell.angle_beta   90.00
_cell.angle_gamma   90.00
#
_symmetry.space_group_name_H-M   'P 1'
#
loop_
_entity.id
_entity.type
_entity.pdbx_description
1 polymer ?
#
loop_
_entity_poly.entity_id
_entity_poly.type
_entity_poly.pdbx_seq_one_letter_code
_entity_poly.pdbx_strand_id
1 'polypeptide(L)' 'MNSGYQQGRIFLIAIVPEFSLQYAALPKAIKKKFTRQLTHLKDNPKHNSLRIHKLKSRDFWDFCVT' A
#
# COMPACT_ATOMS: atom_id res chain seq x y z
N MET A 1 25.62 11.69 23.18
CA MET A 1 25.35 11.07 21.86
C MET A 1 24.06 10.28 21.99
N ASN A 2 22.92 10.82 21.54
CA ASN A 2 21.64 10.10 21.59
C ASN A 2 21.25 9.70 20.16
N SER A 3 21.70 8.52 19.72
CA SER A 3 21.13 7.90 18.53
C SER A 3 19.87 7.15 18.94
N GLY A 4 18.74 7.85 18.92
CA GLY A 4 17.43 7.24 19.05
C GLY A 4 17.17 6.42 17.79
N TYR A 5 17.46 5.13 17.83
CA TYR A 5 17.02 4.19 16.81
C TYR A 5 15.50 4.28 16.73
N GLN A 6 14.99 4.92 15.67
CA GLN A 6 13.59 4.83 15.29
C GLN A 6 13.31 3.36 15.01
N GLN A 7 12.68 2.67 15.95
CA GLN A 7 12.28 1.28 15.80
C GLN A 7 11.35 1.19 14.59
N GLY A 8 11.90 0.75 13.46
CA GLY A 8 11.18 0.68 12.19
C GLY A 8 9.94 -0.19 12.37
N ARG A 9 8.75 0.40 12.24
CA ARG A 9 7.51 -0.36 12.28
C ARG A 9 7.46 -1.20 11.01
N ILE A 10 7.56 -2.51 11.16
CA ILE A 10 7.35 -3.44 10.05
C ILE A 10 5.84 -3.57 9.85
N PHE A 11 5.34 -3.10 8.71
CA PHE A 11 3.94 -3.27 8.34
C PHE A 11 3.75 -4.59 7.59
N LEU A 12 2.84 -5.44 8.08
CA LEU A 12 2.40 -6.64 7.38
C LEU A 12 1.29 -6.28 6.39
N ILE A 13 1.44 -6.72 5.15
CA ILE A 13 0.44 -6.55 4.08
C ILE A 13 -0.19 -7.92 3.81
N ALA A 14 -1.49 -8.03 4.06
CA ALA A 14 -2.29 -9.19 3.69
C ALA A 14 -3.19 -8.84 2.50
N ILE A 15 -3.38 -9.80 1.60
CA ILE A 15 -4.22 -9.67 0.41
C ILE A 15 -5.34 -10.70 0.52
N VAL A 16 -6.58 -10.27 0.30
CA VAL A 16 -7.74 -11.16 0.29
C VAL A 16 -7.68 -12.10 -0.93
N PRO A 17 -8.07 -13.37 -0.82
CA PRO A 17 -7.93 -14.34 -1.92
C PRO A 17 -8.54 -13.89 -3.24
N GLU A 18 -9.70 -13.22 -3.19
CA GLU A 18 -10.47 -12.74 -4.34
C GLU A 18 -9.71 -11.70 -5.17
N PHE A 19 -8.78 -10.96 -4.56
CA PHE A 19 -7.97 -9.96 -5.24
C PHE A 19 -6.99 -10.59 -6.23
N SER A 20 -6.52 -11.82 -5.97
CA SER A 20 -5.47 -12.47 -6.78
C SER A 20 -5.88 -12.65 -8.25
N LEU A 21 -7.12 -13.08 -8.49
CA LEU A 21 -7.68 -13.27 -9.84
C LEU A 21 -7.81 -11.94 -10.58
N GLN A 22 -8.30 -10.91 -9.90
CA GLN A 22 -8.45 -9.57 -10.48
C GLN A 22 -7.08 -8.97 -10.82
N TYR A 23 -6.10 -9.11 -9.91
CA TYR A 23 -4.73 -8.66 -10.12
C TYR A 23 -4.07 -9.38 -11.31
N ALA A 24 -4.29 -10.69 -11.45
CA ALA A 24 -3.72 -11.48 -12.55
C ALA A 24 -4.20 -11.00 -13.93
N ALA A 25 -5.43 -10.49 -14.04
CA ALA A 25 -5.98 -9.95 -15.28
C ALA A 25 -5.45 -8.54 -15.65
N LEU A 26 -4.78 -7.84 -14.74
CA LEU A 26 -4.35 -6.45 -15.00
C LEU A 26 -3.19 -6.36 -16.02
N PRO A 27 -3.12 -5.25 -16.79
CA PRO A 27 -1.98 -4.97 -17.64
C PRO A 27 -0.65 -4.90 -16.85
N LYS A 28 0.45 -5.31 -17.49
CA LYS A 28 1.80 -5.32 -16.87
C LYS A 28 2.21 -3.96 -16.29
N ALA A 29 1.86 -2.87 -16.97
CA ALA A 29 2.14 -1.52 -16.50
C ALA A 29 1.43 -1.19 -15.18
N ILE A 30 0.16 -1.60 -15.03
CA ILE A 30 -0.62 -1.40 -13.81
C ILE A 30 -0.08 -2.25 -12.66
N LYS A 31 0.25 -3.52 -12.93
CA LYS A 31 0.91 -4.40 -11.95
C LYS A 31 2.18 -3.78 -11.37
N LYS A 32 3.05 -3.22 -12.23
CA LYS A 32 4.28 -2.54 -11.80
C LYS A 32 4.00 -1.34 -10.90
N LYS A 33 2.99 -0.53 -11.22
CA LYS A 33 2.58 0.63 -10.41
C LYS A 33 2.01 0.20 -9.06
N PHE A 34 1.18 -0.84 -9.04
CA PHE A 34 0.63 -1.42 -7.82
C PHE A 34 1.74 -1.93 -6.88
N THR A 35 2.70 -2.70 -7.40
CA THR A 35 3.84 -3.18 -6.58
C THR A 35 4.63 -2.02 -5.97
N ARG A 36 4.87 -0.94 -6.73
CA ARG A 36 5.53 0.26 -6.20
C ARG A 36 4.73 0.90 -5.06
N GLN A 37 3.41 0.98 -5.17
CA GLN A 37 2.57 1.51 -4.09
C GLN A 37 2.60 0.59 -2.85
N LEU A 38 2.63 -0.74 -3.01
CA LEU A 38 2.80 -1.65 -1.87
C LEU A 38 4.13 -1.45 -1.14
N THR A 39 5.23 -1.19 -1.88
CA THR A 39 6.51 -0.85 -1.26
C THR A 39 6.41 0.43 -0.43
N HIS A 40 5.83 1.49 -0.98
CA HIS A 40 5.60 2.72 -0.23
C HIS A 40 4.71 2.50 1.01
N LEU A 41 3.65 1.69 0.88
CA LEU A 41 2.75 1.36 1.98
C LEU A 41 3.47 0.59 3.10
N LYS A 42 4.33 -0.36 2.72
CA LYS A 42 5.12 -1.16 3.67
C LYS A 42 6.15 -0.32 4.43
N ASP A 43 6.77 0.65 3.76
CA ASP A 43 7.83 1.47 4.35
C ASP A 43 7.25 2.64 5.15
N ASN A 44 6.22 3.31 4.61
CA ASN A 44 5.54 4.44 5.23
C ASN A 44 4.09 4.56 4.73
N PRO A 45 3.10 4.02 5.48
CA PRO A 45 1.69 4.12 5.11
C PRO A 45 1.14 5.55 5.00
N LYS A 46 1.85 6.56 5.52
CA LYS A 46 1.47 7.98 5.43
C LYS A 46 2.20 8.71 4.30
N HIS A 47 2.89 8.01 3.41
CA HIS A 47 3.64 8.63 2.32
C HIS A 47 2.70 9.33 1.33
N ASN A 48 2.98 10.59 0.98
CA ASN A 48 2.10 11.42 0.16
C ASN A 48 1.83 10.85 -1.25
N SER A 49 2.76 10.07 -1.81
CA SER A 49 2.58 9.42 -3.13
C SER A 49 1.49 8.34 -3.15
N LEU A 50 1.08 7.84 -1.97
CA LEU A 50 0.03 6.83 -1.87
C LEU A 50 -1.35 7.45 -2.13
N ARG A 51 -1.54 8.77 -1.92
CA ARG A 51 -2.82 9.47 -2.11
C ARG A 51 -4.00 8.68 -1.53
N ILE A 52 -3.83 8.21 -0.29
CA ILE A 52 -4.80 7.36 0.38
C ILE A 52 -6.00 8.20 0.82
N HIS A 53 -7.23 7.77 0.52
CA HIS A 53 -8.43 8.39 1.07
C HIS A 53 -9.19 7.39 1.96
N LYS A 54 -9.68 7.85 3.11
CA LYS A 54 -10.52 7.02 3.97
C LYS A 54 -11.94 6.99 3.38
N LEU A 55 -12.50 5.80 3.20
CA LEU A 55 -13.88 5.66 2.76
C LEU A 55 -14.83 6.11 3.88
N LYS A 56 -15.68 7.11 3.61
CA LYS A 56 -16.68 7.57 4.57
C LYS A 56 -17.60 6.40 4.92
N SER A 57 -17.78 6.13 6.21
CA SER A 57 -18.54 5.01 6.82
C SER A 57 -17.87 3.62 6.83
N ARG A 58 -16.58 3.49 6.50
CA ARG A 58 -15.87 2.20 6.62
C ARG A 58 -14.49 2.33 7.27
N ASP A 59 -14.01 1.23 7.85
CA ASP A 59 -12.63 1.05 8.31
C ASP A 59 -11.67 0.68 7.17
N PHE A 60 -11.98 1.15 5.97
CA PHE A 60 -11.20 0.90 4.76
C PHE A 60 -10.68 2.21 4.18
N TRP A 61 -9.53 2.09 3.54
CA TRP A 61 -8.89 3.16 2.78
C TRP A 61 -8.74 2.71 1.33
N ASP A 62 -8.88 3.64 0.41
CA ASP A 62 -8.58 3.44 -1.01
C ASP A 62 -7.29 4.18 -1.41
N PHE A 63 -6.68 3.74 -2.49
CA PHE A 63 -5.62 4.49 -3.16
C PHE A 63 -5.65 4.20 -4.66
N CYS A 64 -5.36 5.21 -5.48
CA CYS A 64 -5.39 5.07 -6.93
C CYS A 64 -4.06 4.53 -7.47
N VAL A 65 -4.14 3.55 -8.36
CA VAL A 65 -3.01 3.06 -9.16
C VAL A 65 -3.12 3.68 -10.55
N THR A 66 -2.70 4.94 -10.70
CA THR A 66 -2.73 5.67 -11.98
C THR A 66 -1.48 5.50 -12.81
#